data_AF-A0A834KVG9-F1
#
_entry.id   AF-A0A834KVG9-F1
#
_cell.length_a   1.000
_cell.length_b   1.000
_cell.length_c   1.000
_cell.angle_alpha   90.00
_cell.angle_beta   90.00
_cell.angle_gamma   90.00
#
_symmetry.space_group_name_H-M   'P 1'
#
loop_
_entity.id
_entity.type
_entity.pdbx_description
1 polymer ?
#
loop_
_entity_poly.entity_id
_entity_poly.type
_entity_poly.pdbx_seq_one_letter_code
_entity_poly.pdbx_strand_id
1 'polypeptide(L)'
;MSKTLNISNTIDIPLRRQVSFCGKSKYRDNEKYTSNIISANLRRSIVFGEWKTEKTRTENGKPKHLTASIGSRKPIVITKKKYKEFKKHGHYVTKEEKQATIALAEEERYRLTKDSMMRKEAIRRMDLTKTREKDKILNEVEEEARKRTMHLLERAYNLKLEQEEEIQKYNRLILETKCRAIRDMQIAEKKLIKQELAEEEKRLNDMMENERRWAIEEDLKKEEEEISRKQIFAKVLKDQITENEEQRILEFERKQEESQLINMNNITWQLVEIEKLRHKEAESAKIRQDLAEVNEQLKHFKVMEQEENRIIDLRIKQYKKYKEERETQLDEKQRSENLYKEQEKERLAVQAKHAQDLQAQIDAINADRIQEEVEREWRRKEKEEAMKKIETIQDLRKGREEQIKNKKLIQAIEIDREKCEFERILRVQKEAFCHDKKNREKKQQEALVHRSEILKQVNEKERERIQARQKMFEEGLAIRTQVAMRKKKLQEAMNKKCEEMRESKVPEIYINEVKRMIENIK
;
A
#
# COMPACT_ATOMS: atom_id res chain seq x y z
N MET A 1 48.09 -23.10 -68.50
CA MET A 1 47.12 -22.05 -68.12
C MET A 1 47.06 -22.04 -66.60
N SER A 2 47.31 -20.93 -65.90
CA SER A 2 46.47 -19.71 -65.93
C SER A 2 45.07 -20.03 -65.39
N LYS A 3 44.49 -19.33 -64.41
CA LYS A 3 44.76 -17.99 -63.85
C LYS A 3 43.74 -17.84 -62.68
N THR A 4 43.85 -17.02 -61.62
CA THR A 4 44.91 -16.18 -61.02
C THR A 4 44.28 -15.35 -59.88
N LEU A 5 45.11 -14.79 -58.98
CA LEU A 5 44.95 -13.47 -58.31
C LEU A 5 43.76 -13.34 -57.31
N ASN A 6 43.79 -12.52 -56.25
CA ASN A 6 44.68 -11.42 -55.82
C ASN A 6 44.99 -11.55 -54.30
N ILE A 7 46.22 -11.34 -53.79
CA ILE A 7 46.90 -10.03 -53.56
C ILE A 7 46.07 -9.20 -52.55
N SER A 8 46.38 -9.01 -51.27
CA SER A 8 47.60 -8.49 -50.58
C SER A 8 47.06 -7.61 -49.39
N ASN A 9 47.77 -6.94 -48.48
CA ASN A 9 49.19 -6.79 -48.15
C ASN A 9 49.30 -6.27 -46.68
N THR A 10 50.48 -6.44 -46.08
CA THR A 10 51.29 -5.52 -45.23
C THR A 10 50.74 -4.11 -44.82
N ILE A 11 51.19 -3.38 -43.77
CA ILE A 11 52.48 -3.34 -43.03
C ILE A 11 52.38 -2.55 -41.68
N ASP A 12 53.34 -2.77 -40.78
CA ASP A 12 53.93 -1.99 -39.65
C ASP A 12 53.22 -0.92 -38.76
N ILE A 13 53.46 -1.10 -37.45
CA ILE A 13 53.98 -0.17 -36.39
C ILE A 13 54.07 1.34 -36.71
N PRO A 14 53.71 2.22 -35.74
CA PRO A 14 54.73 3.14 -35.21
C PRO A 14 54.74 3.37 -33.69
N LEU A 15 55.88 3.89 -33.21
CA LEU A 15 56.17 4.29 -31.81
C LEU A 15 55.89 5.79 -31.55
N ARG A 16 55.75 6.12 -30.24
CA ARG A 16 56.18 7.38 -29.57
C ARG A 16 55.34 8.70 -29.67
N ARG A 17 54.93 9.12 -28.45
CA ARG A 17 55.14 10.43 -27.77
C ARG A 17 54.36 11.71 -28.17
N GLN A 18 53.90 12.39 -27.10
CA GLN A 18 53.90 13.86 -26.87
C GLN A 18 52.86 14.72 -27.65
N VAL A 19 52.22 15.79 -27.12
CA VAL A 19 52.22 16.50 -25.81
C VAL A 19 50.80 17.11 -25.56
N SER A 20 50.50 17.51 -24.30
CA SER A 20 49.69 18.71 -23.89
C SER A 20 48.17 18.80 -24.18
N PHE A 21 47.37 19.63 -23.48
CA PHE A 21 47.37 20.14 -22.08
C PHE A 21 46.10 20.99 -21.82
N CYS A 22 45.22 20.58 -20.90
CA CYS A 22 44.30 21.44 -20.11
C CYS A 22 43.61 20.50 -19.08
N GLY A 23 43.50 20.75 -17.76
CA GLY A 23 43.37 22.02 -17.04
C GLY A 23 41.87 22.33 -16.86
N LYS A 24 41.28 22.53 -15.68
CA LYS A 24 41.72 22.70 -14.27
C LYS A 24 40.60 22.14 -13.36
N SER A 25 40.88 21.42 -12.26
CA SER A 25 41.05 21.93 -10.88
C SER A 25 39.96 22.92 -10.42
N LYS A 26 39.30 22.64 -9.27
CA LYS A 26 39.38 23.39 -7.98
C LYS A 26 38.75 22.54 -6.84
N TYR A 27 39.54 22.15 -5.83
CA TYR A 27 39.61 22.71 -4.45
C TYR A 27 38.35 22.45 -3.57
N ARG A 28 38.48 22.17 -2.26
CA ARG A 28 39.42 22.79 -1.31
C ARG A 28 39.75 21.91 -0.08
N ASP A 29 41.02 21.88 0.31
CA ASP A 29 41.54 21.37 1.60
C ASP A 29 41.66 22.49 2.67
N ASN A 30 41.96 22.07 3.91
CA ASN A 30 42.61 22.79 5.02
C ASN A 30 41.74 23.70 5.92
N GLU A 31 41.76 23.39 7.22
CA GLU A 31 42.55 24.04 8.29
C GLU A 31 42.79 22.94 9.37
N LYS A 32 43.99 22.58 9.86
CA LYS A 32 45.16 23.29 10.41
C LYS A 32 44.88 24.06 11.70
N TYR A 33 45.55 23.68 12.81
CA TYR A 33 46.50 24.54 13.55
C TYR A 33 47.22 23.72 14.66
N THR A 34 48.57 23.60 14.52
CA THR A 34 49.66 23.70 15.55
C THR A 34 49.62 22.90 16.87
N SER A 35 50.71 22.41 17.50
CA SER A 35 52.20 22.48 17.33
C SER A 35 52.87 21.60 18.43
N ASN A 36 54.14 21.13 18.43
CA ASN A 36 55.27 21.12 17.47
C ASN A 36 56.34 20.07 17.88
N ILE A 37 57.23 19.71 16.93
CA ILE A 37 58.72 19.60 16.95
C ILE A 37 59.40 19.55 18.36
N ILE A 38 60.36 18.66 18.72
CA ILE A 38 61.63 18.36 18.02
C ILE A 38 62.23 16.94 18.28
N SER A 39 62.82 16.38 17.22
CA SER A 39 63.98 15.43 17.15
C SER A 39 63.91 14.01 17.74
N ALA A 40 64.31 13.06 16.88
CA ALA A 40 64.76 11.72 17.23
C ALA A 40 66.26 11.67 17.57
N ASN A 41 66.71 10.66 18.34
CA ASN A 41 67.57 9.60 17.79
C ASN A 41 67.88 8.46 18.79
N LEU A 42 68.10 7.27 18.24
CA LEU A 42 68.65 6.11 18.96
C LEU A 42 70.15 6.29 19.24
N ARG A 43 70.61 5.90 20.44
CA ARG A 43 71.67 4.90 20.67
C ARG A 43 71.90 4.60 22.16
N ARG A 44 72.47 3.42 22.42
CA ARG A 44 72.83 2.92 23.76
C ARG A 44 74.00 3.70 24.36
N SER A 45 73.94 3.99 25.67
CA SER A 45 75.10 3.93 26.57
C SER A 45 74.65 3.90 28.04
N ILE A 46 75.39 3.16 28.86
CA ILE A 46 75.31 3.13 30.32
C ILE A 46 76.39 4.08 30.85
N VAL A 47 76.17 4.85 31.93
CA VAL A 47 77.13 5.19 33.00
C VAL A 47 76.57 6.23 33.99
N PHE A 48 77.00 6.08 35.25
CA PHE A 48 76.98 6.94 36.44
C PHE A 48 76.55 8.43 36.33
N GLY A 49 75.89 8.90 37.40
CA GLY A 49 75.65 10.32 37.66
C GLY A 49 76.67 10.94 38.62
N GLU A 50 77.03 12.20 38.39
CA GLU A 50 77.86 13.04 39.26
C GLU A 50 77.11 14.28 39.77
N TRP A 51 77.73 14.95 40.74
CA TRP A 51 77.14 15.97 41.60
C TRP A 51 77.08 17.35 40.94
N LYS A 52 76.12 18.19 41.36
CA LYS A 52 76.22 19.64 41.19
C LYS A 52 76.79 20.29 42.45
N THR A 53 77.68 21.25 42.23
CA THR A 53 78.28 22.11 43.24
C THR A 53 77.57 23.45 43.26
N GLU A 54 77.52 24.09 44.42
CA GLU A 54 77.17 25.51 44.53
C GLU A 54 78.15 26.17 45.51
N LYS A 55 78.70 27.33 45.11
CA LYS A 55 79.84 27.98 45.78
C LYS A 55 79.39 29.10 46.70
N THR A 56 79.88 29.11 47.94
CA THR A 56 80.12 30.34 48.70
C THR A 56 81.61 30.53 48.96
N ARG A 57 82.02 31.77 49.23
CA ARG A 57 83.36 32.28 48.95
C ARG A 57 84.41 31.87 49.99
N THR A 58 85.65 31.74 49.52
CA THR A 58 86.85 31.71 50.37
C THR A 58 87.26 33.12 50.78
N GLU A 59 87.43 33.35 52.08
CA GLU A 59 88.39 34.35 52.58
C GLU A 59 89.71 33.67 52.98
N ASN A 60 90.78 34.45 52.97
CA ASN A 60 92.16 33.99 52.95
C ASN A 60 92.56 33.11 54.15
N GLY A 61 93.08 31.91 53.88
CA GLY A 61 93.60 31.00 54.91
C GLY A 61 94.58 29.96 54.36
N LYS A 62 95.74 30.38 53.85
CA LYS A 62 96.83 29.46 53.46
C LYS A 62 97.57 28.92 54.70
N PRO A 63 97.79 27.60 54.78
CA PRO A 63 99.04 27.03 55.28
C PRO A 63 99.72 26.28 54.12
N LYS A 64 100.75 26.82 53.49
CA LYS A 64 102.16 26.67 53.92
C LYS A 64 102.53 25.20 54.18
N HIS A 65 103.08 24.55 53.15
CA HIS A 65 104.05 23.49 53.36
C HIS A 65 105.20 24.05 54.22
N LEU A 66 105.52 23.34 55.30
CA LEU A 66 106.77 23.52 56.03
C LEU A 66 107.45 22.15 56.09
N THR A 67 108.53 22.02 55.32
CA THR A 67 109.50 20.94 55.45
C THR A 67 110.14 21.00 56.84
N ALA A 68 109.83 20.02 57.69
CA ALA A 68 110.49 19.90 58.99
C ALA A 68 111.82 19.15 58.82
N SER A 69 112.91 19.90 58.89
CA SER A 69 114.28 19.39 58.97
C SER A 69 114.46 18.46 60.17
N ILE A 70 115.46 17.57 60.08
CA ILE A 70 115.99 16.78 61.19
C ILE A 70 116.39 17.72 62.34
N GLY A 71 115.89 17.50 63.56
CA GLY A 71 116.26 18.33 64.71
C GLY A 71 115.56 18.05 66.05
N SER A 72 116.21 17.23 66.88
CA SER A 72 116.10 17.18 68.36
C SER A 72 114.78 16.75 69.04
N ARG A 73 114.91 15.96 70.12
CA ARG A 73 113.81 15.43 70.95
C ARG A 73 113.35 16.43 72.00
N LYS A 74 112.02 16.63 72.17
CA LYS A 74 111.38 17.05 73.44
C LYS A 74 110.01 16.35 73.61
N PRO A 75 109.52 16.08 74.85
CA PRO A 75 108.27 15.35 75.09
C PRO A 75 107.02 16.25 74.96
N ILE A 76 105.88 15.67 74.57
CA ILE A 76 104.58 16.34 74.49
C ILE A 76 103.62 15.75 75.54
N VAL A 77 102.92 16.59 76.29
CA VAL A 77 101.97 16.20 77.34
C VAL A 77 100.53 16.19 76.80
N ILE A 78 99.80 15.08 76.98
CA ILE A 78 98.45 14.86 76.42
C ILE A 78 97.35 15.17 77.46
N THR A 79 96.28 15.84 77.02
CA THR A 79 95.14 16.22 77.88
C THR A 79 94.14 15.06 78.11
N LYS A 80 93.58 14.99 79.33
CA LYS A 80 92.72 13.88 79.79
C LYS A 80 91.43 13.65 78.96
N LYS A 81 90.90 14.67 78.28
CA LYS A 81 89.78 14.53 77.31
C LYS A 81 90.21 13.80 76.04
N LYS A 82 91.26 14.31 75.35
CA LYS A 82 91.85 13.64 74.18
C LYS A 82 92.29 12.21 74.49
N TYR A 83 92.86 11.97 75.68
CA TYR A 83 93.18 10.61 76.13
C TYR A 83 91.93 9.71 76.25
N LYS A 84 90.80 10.22 76.75
CA LYS A 84 89.52 9.46 76.81
C LYS A 84 88.90 9.24 75.43
N GLU A 85 89.00 10.19 74.52
CA GLU A 85 88.55 10.04 73.12
C GLU A 85 89.39 9.01 72.38
N PHE A 86 90.72 9.10 72.46
CA PHE A 86 91.61 8.06 71.93
C PHE A 86 91.43 6.71 72.63
N LYS A 87 91.05 6.67 73.91
CA LYS A 87 90.70 5.40 74.59
C LYS A 87 89.36 4.82 74.13
N LYS A 88 88.39 5.66 73.71
CA LYS A 88 87.12 5.20 73.12
C LYS A 88 87.28 4.77 71.66
N HIS A 89 88.03 5.52 70.84
CA HIS A 89 88.31 5.15 69.45
C HIS A 89 89.36 4.05 69.31
N GLY A 90 90.26 3.92 70.28
CA GLY A 90 91.21 2.80 70.41
C GLY A 90 90.62 1.58 71.11
N HIS A 91 89.35 1.62 71.53
CA HIS A 91 88.64 0.41 71.92
C HIS A 91 88.22 -0.33 70.64
N TYR A 92 88.90 -1.44 70.37
CA TYR A 92 88.60 -2.29 69.23
C TYR A 92 87.28 -3.03 69.50
N VAL A 93 86.18 -2.40 69.12
CA VAL A 93 84.82 -2.97 69.19
C VAL A 93 84.84 -4.35 68.57
N THR A 94 84.60 -5.37 69.39
CA THR A 94 84.67 -6.77 68.96
C THR A 94 83.61 -7.04 67.89
N LYS A 95 83.78 -8.11 67.11
CA LYS A 95 82.80 -8.48 66.07
C LYS A 95 81.39 -8.65 66.67
N GLU A 96 81.33 -9.18 67.89
CA GLU A 96 80.12 -9.42 68.66
C GLU A 96 79.41 -8.12 69.07
N GLU A 97 80.13 -7.09 69.56
CA GLU A 97 79.53 -5.79 69.90
C GLU A 97 79.00 -5.05 68.66
N LYS A 98 79.67 -5.19 67.50
CA LYS A 98 79.14 -4.68 66.22
C LYS A 98 77.88 -5.45 65.79
N GLN A 99 77.86 -6.77 65.96
CA GLN A 99 76.68 -7.58 65.67
C GLN A 99 75.52 -7.27 66.62
N ALA A 100 75.76 -7.06 67.91
CA ALA A 100 74.73 -6.68 68.88
C ALA A 100 74.13 -5.30 68.59
N THR A 101 74.95 -4.31 68.21
CA THR A 101 74.46 -2.97 67.83
C THR A 101 73.72 -2.97 66.50
N ILE A 102 74.10 -3.82 65.54
CA ILE A 102 73.33 -4.05 64.31
C ILE A 102 72.00 -4.74 64.64
N ALA A 103 72.00 -5.80 65.45
CA ALA A 103 70.80 -6.54 65.84
C ALA A 103 69.78 -5.65 66.56
N LEU A 104 70.21 -4.81 67.51
CA LEU A 104 69.32 -3.85 68.18
C LEU A 104 68.71 -2.82 67.21
N ALA A 105 69.50 -2.35 66.23
CA ALA A 105 68.99 -1.45 65.19
C ALA A 105 68.05 -2.14 64.19
N GLU A 106 68.24 -3.45 63.94
CA GLU A 106 67.34 -4.29 63.16
C GLU A 106 66.03 -4.58 63.91
N GLU A 107 66.08 -4.84 65.21
CA GLU A 107 64.91 -4.99 66.08
C GLU A 107 64.07 -3.71 66.17
N GLU A 108 64.70 -2.54 66.32
CA GLU A 108 64.01 -1.26 66.33
C GLU A 108 63.34 -0.97 64.97
N ARG A 109 64.05 -1.22 63.86
CA ARG A 109 63.48 -1.15 62.50
C ARG A 109 62.32 -2.13 62.30
N TYR A 110 62.43 -3.34 62.85
CA TYR A 110 61.38 -4.35 62.77
C TYR A 110 60.12 -3.92 63.54
N ARG A 111 60.27 -3.36 64.75
CA ARG A 111 59.16 -2.78 65.52
C ARG A 111 58.46 -1.65 64.76
N LEU A 112 59.21 -0.67 64.25
CA LEU A 112 58.64 0.44 63.47
C LEU A 112 57.94 -0.04 62.19
N THR A 113 58.47 -1.08 61.54
CA THR A 113 57.84 -1.71 60.38
C THR A 113 56.53 -2.40 60.75
N LYS A 114 56.51 -3.13 61.88
CA LYS A 114 55.32 -3.80 62.41
C LYS A 114 54.21 -2.79 62.78
N ASP A 115 54.56 -1.69 63.45
CA ASP A 115 53.60 -0.63 63.81
C ASP A 115 53.09 0.15 62.58
N SER A 116 53.86 0.20 61.50
CA SER A 116 53.43 0.72 60.20
C SER A 116 52.50 -0.25 59.46
N MET A 117 52.78 -1.57 59.52
CA MET A 117 51.89 -2.61 59.00
C MET A 117 50.54 -2.61 59.72
N MET A 118 50.53 -2.63 61.06
CA MET A 118 49.30 -2.59 61.86
C MET A 118 48.42 -1.37 61.53
N ARG A 119 49.02 -0.19 61.33
CA ARG A 119 48.29 1.01 60.90
C ARG A 119 47.76 0.89 59.47
N LYS A 120 48.54 0.36 58.51
CA LYS A 120 48.05 0.07 57.16
C LYS A 120 46.89 -0.93 57.15
N GLU A 121 46.93 -1.96 58.00
CA GLU A 121 45.87 -2.96 58.13
C GLU A 121 44.61 -2.43 58.82
N ALA A 122 44.75 -1.51 59.79
CA ALA A 122 43.61 -0.80 60.37
C ALA A 122 42.91 0.10 59.33
N ILE A 123 43.69 0.84 58.51
CA ILE A 123 43.16 1.66 57.42
C ILE A 123 42.46 0.78 56.37
N ARG A 124 43.10 -0.31 55.90
CA ARG A 124 42.47 -1.28 54.98
C ARG A 124 41.15 -1.83 55.52
N ARG A 125 41.07 -2.16 56.81
CA ARG A 125 39.82 -2.63 57.44
C ARG A 125 38.73 -1.55 57.44
N MET A 126 39.09 -0.29 57.73
CA MET A 126 38.17 0.84 57.69
C MET A 126 37.68 1.16 56.27
N ASP A 127 38.54 1.03 55.26
CA ASP A 127 38.17 1.23 53.86
C ASP A 127 37.21 0.11 53.39
N LEU A 128 37.47 -1.15 53.77
CA LEU A 128 36.60 -2.29 53.50
C LEU A 128 35.22 -2.23 54.18
N THR A 129 35.09 -1.52 55.31
CA THR A 129 33.77 -1.27 55.93
C THR A 129 33.07 -0.07 55.30
N LYS A 130 33.80 0.97 54.91
CA LYS A 130 33.25 2.16 54.26
C LYS A 130 32.76 1.90 52.83
N THR A 131 33.34 0.96 52.09
CA THR A 131 32.73 0.49 50.83
C THR A 131 31.39 -0.17 51.13
N ARG A 132 31.32 -1.15 52.05
CA ARG A 132 30.07 -1.88 52.37
C ARG A 132 28.87 -0.99 52.73
N GLU A 133 29.09 0.16 53.36
CA GLU A 133 28.02 1.12 53.66
C GLU A 133 27.57 1.91 52.42
N LYS A 134 28.51 2.35 51.57
CA LYS A 134 28.21 2.98 50.28
C LYS A 134 27.53 1.99 49.33
N ASP A 135 28.01 0.74 49.32
CA ASP A 135 27.49 -0.36 48.52
C ASP A 135 26.02 -0.63 48.83
N LYS A 136 25.51 -0.35 50.04
CA LYS A 136 24.07 -0.47 50.35
C LYS A 136 23.22 0.57 49.61
N ILE A 137 23.59 1.85 49.69
CA ILE A 137 22.86 2.94 49.04
C ILE A 137 23.00 2.84 47.50
N LEU A 138 24.19 2.46 47.03
CA LEU A 138 24.42 2.13 45.63
C LEU A 138 23.58 0.91 45.20
N ASN A 139 23.49 -0.15 45.99
CA ASN A 139 22.63 -1.30 45.69
C ASN A 139 21.14 -0.93 45.65
N GLU A 140 20.64 -0.04 46.52
CA GLU A 140 19.24 0.41 46.45
C GLU A 140 18.95 1.18 45.15
N VAL A 141 19.83 2.10 44.77
CA VAL A 141 19.72 2.85 43.49
C VAL A 141 19.93 1.95 42.28
N GLU A 142 20.86 0.99 42.35
CA GLU A 142 21.06 -0.02 41.31
C GLU A 142 19.89 -0.99 41.22
N GLU A 143 19.27 -1.40 42.33
CA GLU A 143 18.07 -2.22 42.33
C GLU A 143 16.89 -1.47 41.73
N GLU A 144 16.72 -0.19 42.06
CA GLU A 144 15.68 0.62 41.45
C GLU A 144 15.93 0.82 39.95
N ALA A 145 17.19 1.06 39.55
CA ALA A 145 17.59 1.11 38.15
C ALA A 145 17.36 -0.23 37.44
N ARG A 146 17.66 -1.37 38.08
CA ARG A 146 17.38 -2.71 37.56
C ARG A 146 15.87 -2.94 37.43
N LYS A 147 15.06 -2.58 38.42
CA LYS A 147 13.58 -2.66 38.38
C LYS A 147 13.02 -1.82 37.23
N ARG A 148 13.43 -0.55 37.11
CA ARG A 148 13.06 0.35 35.99
C ARG A 148 13.48 -0.25 34.63
N THR A 149 14.68 -0.83 34.54
CA THR A 149 15.19 -1.47 33.32
C THR A 149 14.41 -2.75 32.98
N MET A 150 14.07 -3.57 33.97
CA MET A 150 13.23 -4.76 33.79
C MET A 150 11.81 -4.38 33.35
N HIS A 151 11.18 -3.38 33.96
CA HIS A 151 9.87 -2.88 33.51
C HIS A 151 9.93 -2.32 32.08
N LEU A 152 11.02 -1.66 31.68
CA LEU A 152 11.21 -1.20 30.31
C LEU A 152 11.34 -2.37 29.33
N LEU A 153 12.12 -3.41 29.68
CA LEU A 153 12.29 -4.62 28.89
C LEU A 153 10.99 -5.43 28.79
N GLU A 154 10.25 -5.56 29.90
CA GLU A 154 8.93 -6.21 29.95
C GLU A 154 7.91 -5.46 29.10
N ARG A 155 7.85 -4.13 29.21
CA ARG A 155 6.98 -3.30 28.36
C ARG A 155 7.34 -3.43 26.89
N ALA A 156 8.64 -3.44 26.55
CA ALA A 156 9.09 -3.63 25.17
C ALA A 156 8.77 -5.05 24.65
N TYR A 157 8.85 -6.07 25.51
CA TYR A 157 8.44 -7.44 25.19
C TYR A 157 6.92 -7.53 24.94
N ASN A 158 6.12 -6.97 25.84
CA ASN A 158 4.66 -6.93 25.69
C ASN A 158 4.24 -6.16 24.42
N LEU A 159 4.87 -5.03 24.10
CA LEU A 159 4.61 -4.30 22.85
C LEU A 159 4.93 -5.11 21.59
N LYS A 160 5.99 -5.94 21.60
CA LYS A 160 6.29 -6.86 20.49
C LYS A 160 5.26 -7.99 20.37
N LEU A 161 4.78 -8.49 21.52
CA LEU A 161 3.77 -9.55 21.59
C LEU A 161 2.40 -9.06 21.10
N GLU A 162 2.00 -7.84 21.46
CA GLU A 162 0.79 -7.16 20.96
C GLU A 162 0.87 -6.83 19.46
N GLN A 163 2.08 -6.79 18.88
CA GLN A 163 2.28 -6.66 17.43
C GLN A 163 2.11 -7.98 16.66
N GLU A 164 2.14 -9.15 17.31
CA GLU A 164 1.90 -10.44 16.64
C GLU A 164 0.46 -10.51 16.10
N GLU A 165 0.29 -10.94 14.85
CA GLU A 165 -1.00 -10.89 14.13
C GLU A 165 -2.11 -11.66 14.85
N GLU A 166 -1.76 -12.76 15.51
CA GLU A 166 -2.64 -13.59 16.31
C GLU A 166 -3.17 -12.80 17.53
N ILE A 167 -2.30 -12.08 18.24
CA ILE A 167 -2.72 -11.23 19.37
C ILE A 167 -3.56 -10.04 18.88
N GLN A 168 -3.26 -9.47 17.72
CA GLN A 168 -4.12 -8.44 17.11
C GLN A 168 -5.51 -8.99 16.73
N LYS A 169 -5.61 -10.23 16.24
CA LYS A 169 -6.90 -10.92 16.00
C LYS A 169 -7.66 -11.09 17.31
N TYR A 170 -6.99 -11.50 18.39
CA TYR A 170 -7.60 -11.64 19.71
C TYR A 170 -8.07 -10.30 20.27
N ASN A 171 -7.29 -9.23 20.13
CA ASN A 171 -7.66 -7.89 20.57
C ASN A 171 -8.90 -7.34 19.82
N ARG A 172 -9.04 -7.62 18.52
CA ARG A 172 -10.25 -7.29 17.75
C ARG A 172 -11.48 -8.02 18.29
N LEU A 173 -11.36 -9.34 18.46
CA LEU A 173 -12.41 -10.17 19.03
C LEU A 173 -12.82 -9.72 20.46
N ILE A 174 -11.85 -9.44 21.33
CA ILE A 174 -12.09 -8.92 22.69
C ILE A 174 -12.85 -7.58 22.63
N LEU A 175 -12.51 -6.71 21.68
CA LEU A 175 -13.21 -5.43 21.49
C LEU A 175 -14.66 -5.64 21.00
N GLU A 176 -14.87 -6.51 20.01
CA GLU A 176 -16.21 -6.89 19.52
C GLU A 176 -17.08 -7.46 20.65
N THR A 177 -16.52 -8.36 21.46
CA THR A 177 -17.18 -8.93 22.64
C THR A 177 -17.50 -7.87 23.71
N LYS A 178 -16.60 -6.91 23.97
CA LYS A 178 -16.87 -5.77 24.87
C LYS A 178 -18.02 -4.91 24.35
N CYS A 179 -18.04 -4.60 23.05
CA CYS A 179 -19.14 -3.88 22.41
C CYS A 179 -20.47 -4.64 22.49
N ARG A 180 -20.44 -5.97 22.39
CA ARG A 180 -21.62 -6.83 22.59
C ARG A 180 -22.14 -6.76 24.01
N ALA A 181 -21.27 -6.93 25.02
CA ALA A 181 -21.66 -6.87 26.42
C ALA A 181 -22.30 -5.52 26.80
N ILE A 182 -21.75 -4.40 26.29
CA ILE A 182 -22.33 -3.06 26.47
C ILE A 182 -23.70 -2.96 25.80
N ARG A 183 -23.85 -3.46 24.56
CA ARG A 183 -25.12 -3.44 23.83
C ARG A 183 -26.21 -4.25 24.54
N ASP A 184 -25.87 -5.44 25.04
CA ASP A 184 -26.83 -6.30 25.72
C ASP A 184 -27.29 -5.66 27.06
N MET A 185 -26.39 -4.96 27.75
CA MET A 185 -26.72 -4.12 28.92
C MET A 185 -27.64 -2.94 28.56
N GLN A 186 -27.35 -2.21 27.48
CA GLN A 186 -28.21 -1.12 26.98
C GLN A 186 -29.60 -1.60 26.52
N ILE A 187 -29.69 -2.83 25.98
CA ILE A 187 -30.98 -3.44 25.61
C ILE A 187 -31.79 -3.78 26.87
N ALA A 188 -31.15 -4.24 27.94
CA ALA A 188 -31.83 -4.49 29.22
C ALA A 188 -32.32 -3.17 29.85
N GLU A 189 -31.47 -2.15 29.89
CA GLU A 189 -31.82 -0.79 30.35
C GLU A 189 -33.00 -0.20 29.55
N LYS A 190 -32.96 -0.25 28.21
CA LYS A 190 -34.05 0.22 27.35
C LYS A 190 -35.36 -0.54 27.57
N LYS A 191 -35.31 -1.84 27.91
CA LYS A 191 -36.50 -2.62 28.25
C LYS A 191 -37.10 -2.17 29.58
N LEU A 192 -36.28 -1.91 30.59
CA LEU A 192 -36.72 -1.39 31.88
C LEU A 192 -37.38 -0.02 31.72
N ILE A 193 -36.72 0.93 31.05
CA ILE A 193 -37.29 2.25 30.75
C ILE A 193 -38.63 2.13 30.01
N LYS A 194 -38.77 1.19 29.07
CA LYS A 194 -40.05 0.97 28.36
C LYS A 194 -41.14 0.42 29.30
N GLN A 195 -40.80 -0.38 30.29
CA GLN A 195 -41.76 -0.87 31.30
C GLN A 195 -42.22 0.28 32.20
N GLU A 196 -41.28 1.06 32.74
CA GLU A 196 -41.56 2.24 33.58
C GLU A 196 -42.44 3.27 32.84
N LEU A 197 -42.11 3.58 31.56
CA LEU A 197 -42.94 4.46 30.73
C LEU A 197 -44.36 3.90 30.51
N ALA A 198 -44.50 2.60 30.26
CA ALA A 198 -45.81 1.98 30.05
C ALA A 198 -46.65 1.89 31.34
N GLU A 199 -46.03 1.94 32.51
CA GLU A 199 -46.70 2.04 33.81
C GLU A 199 -47.19 3.46 34.08
N GLU A 200 -46.39 4.48 33.78
CA GLU A 200 -46.79 5.89 33.91
C GLU A 200 -47.84 6.30 32.85
N GLU A 201 -47.75 5.78 31.61
CA GLU A 201 -48.79 5.96 30.58
C GLU A 201 -50.14 5.39 31.04
N LYS A 202 -50.17 4.22 31.69
CA LYS A 202 -51.40 3.67 32.27
C LYS A 202 -51.97 4.58 33.35
N ARG A 203 -51.13 5.00 34.30
CA ARG A 203 -51.51 5.93 35.38
C ARG A 203 -52.10 7.24 34.84
N LEU A 204 -51.56 7.78 33.75
CA LEU A 204 -52.08 8.97 33.09
C LEU A 204 -53.40 8.69 32.35
N ASN A 205 -53.52 7.55 31.67
CA ASN A 205 -54.76 7.15 31.00
C ASN A 205 -55.91 6.95 32.00
N ASP A 206 -55.65 6.33 33.16
CA ASP A 206 -56.64 6.17 34.23
C ASP A 206 -57.10 7.54 34.76
N MET A 207 -56.19 8.50 34.91
CA MET A 207 -56.51 9.88 35.29
C MET A 207 -57.39 10.57 34.22
N MET A 208 -57.03 10.48 32.94
CA MET A 208 -57.81 11.05 31.83
C MET A 208 -59.18 10.38 31.68
N GLU A 209 -59.31 9.07 31.94
CA GLU A 209 -60.61 8.40 31.90
C GLU A 209 -61.52 8.86 33.05
N ASN A 210 -60.95 9.09 34.24
CA ASN A 210 -61.69 9.66 35.37
C ASN A 210 -62.20 11.08 35.07
N GLU A 211 -61.35 11.95 34.52
CA GLU A 211 -61.76 13.29 34.05
C GLU A 211 -62.85 13.20 32.97
N ARG A 212 -62.73 12.29 32.00
CA ARG A 212 -63.76 12.06 30.97
C ARG A 212 -65.08 11.60 31.57
N ARG A 213 -65.06 10.69 32.55
CA ARG A 213 -66.26 10.23 33.27
C ARG A 213 -66.90 11.38 34.05
N TRP A 214 -66.09 12.22 34.70
CA TRP A 214 -66.56 13.39 35.43
C TRP A 214 -67.21 14.44 34.52
N ALA A 215 -66.62 14.73 33.35
CA ALA A 215 -67.21 15.62 32.36
C ALA A 215 -68.55 15.11 31.79
N ILE A 216 -68.66 13.81 31.50
CA ILE A 216 -69.93 13.19 31.07
C ILE A 216 -71.00 13.30 32.16
N GLU A 217 -70.63 13.04 33.42
CA GLU A 217 -71.51 13.18 34.58
C GLU A 217 -71.95 14.64 34.82
N GLU A 218 -71.09 15.62 34.51
CA GLU A 218 -71.44 17.06 34.56
C GLU A 218 -72.40 17.45 33.43
N ASP A 219 -72.18 16.97 32.21
CA ASP A 219 -73.04 17.27 31.06
C ASP A 219 -74.41 16.58 31.16
N LEU A 220 -74.48 15.37 31.71
CA LEU A 220 -75.75 14.70 32.05
C LEU A 220 -76.57 15.54 33.03
N LYS A 221 -75.95 16.12 34.07
CA LYS A 221 -76.64 17.02 35.01
C LYS A 221 -77.16 18.29 34.33
N LYS A 222 -76.39 18.88 33.42
CA LYS A 222 -76.86 20.02 32.61
C LYS A 222 -78.03 19.62 31.70
N GLU A 223 -78.01 18.42 31.12
CA GLU A 223 -79.11 17.93 30.30
C GLU A 223 -80.37 17.67 31.15
N GLU A 224 -80.25 17.11 32.36
CA GLU A 224 -81.35 16.96 33.31
C GLU A 224 -81.97 18.31 33.72
N GLU A 225 -81.13 19.33 33.97
CA GLU A 225 -81.58 20.70 34.21
C GLU A 225 -82.32 21.29 33.01
N GLU A 226 -81.79 21.14 31.80
CA GLU A 226 -82.39 21.66 30.57
C GLU A 226 -83.69 20.92 30.20
N ILE A 227 -83.77 19.61 30.42
CA ILE A 227 -85.01 18.84 30.31
C ILE A 227 -86.04 19.38 31.31
N SER A 228 -85.63 19.63 32.56
CA SER A 228 -86.51 20.19 33.60
C SER A 228 -87.03 21.60 33.22
N ARG A 229 -86.16 22.47 32.69
CA ARG A 229 -86.54 23.79 32.17
C ARG A 229 -87.51 23.69 30.98
N LYS A 230 -87.25 22.80 30.02
CA LYS A 230 -88.14 22.53 28.88
C LYS A 230 -89.50 21.99 29.33
N GLN A 231 -89.54 21.13 30.35
CA GLN A 231 -90.81 20.64 30.93
C GLN A 231 -91.62 21.77 31.59
N ILE A 232 -90.96 22.72 32.27
CA ILE A 232 -91.62 23.90 32.84
C ILE A 232 -92.16 24.80 31.72
N PHE A 233 -91.35 25.12 30.71
CA PHE A 233 -91.78 25.92 29.56
C PHE A 233 -92.93 25.28 28.77
N ALA A 234 -92.89 23.95 28.56
CA ALA A 234 -93.93 23.21 27.89
C ALA A 234 -95.27 23.15 28.65
N LYS A 235 -95.27 23.38 29.97
CA LYS A 235 -96.50 23.60 30.74
C LYS A 235 -97.07 24.99 30.42
N VAL A 236 -96.25 26.03 30.57
CA VAL A 236 -96.65 27.43 30.28
C VAL A 236 -97.19 27.59 28.85
N LEU A 237 -96.57 26.96 27.85
CA LEU A 237 -97.05 27.02 26.47
C LEU A 237 -98.40 26.30 26.28
N LYS A 238 -98.67 25.22 27.01
CA LYS A 238 -99.99 24.57 26.96
C LYS A 238 -101.07 25.46 27.55
N ASP A 239 -100.77 26.13 28.66
CA ASP A 239 -101.69 27.07 29.31
C ASP A 239 -102.02 28.25 28.37
N GLN A 240 -101.02 28.76 27.62
CA GLN A 240 -101.23 29.76 26.57
C GLN A 240 -102.02 29.24 25.35
N ILE A 241 -101.86 27.97 24.97
CA ILE A 241 -102.64 27.39 23.88
C ILE A 241 -104.11 27.31 24.29
N THR A 242 -104.41 26.85 25.51
CA THR A 242 -105.80 26.82 26.02
C THR A 242 -106.44 28.21 26.04
N GLU A 243 -105.72 29.23 26.52
CA GLU A 243 -106.21 30.62 26.53
C GLU A 243 -106.49 31.15 25.09
N ASN A 244 -105.62 30.82 24.12
CA ASN A 244 -105.83 31.21 22.72
C ASN A 244 -106.99 30.44 22.06
N GLU A 245 -107.24 29.19 22.42
CA GLU A 245 -108.38 28.43 21.89
C GLU A 245 -109.71 28.96 22.42
N GLU A 246 -109.77 29.35 23.69
CA GLU A 246 -110.91 30.06 24.30
C GLU A 246 -111.19 31.38 23.56
N GLN A 247 -110.16 32.18 23.27
CA GLN A 247 -110.29 33.41 22.46
C GLN A 247 -110.75 33.13 21.02
N ARG A 248 -110.27 32.06 20.40
CA ARG A 248 -110.66 31.69 19.02
C ARG A 248 -112.12 31.24 18.92
N ILE A 249 -112.66 30.64 19.97
CA ILE A 249 -114.09 30.30 20.08
C ILE A 249 -114.93 31.59 20.14
N LEU A 250 -114.57 32.53 21.02
CA LEU A 250 -115.24 33.84 21.13
C LEU A 250 -115.23 34.63 19.80
N GLU A 251 -114.11 34.61 19.06
CA GLU A 251 -114.04 35.25 17.74
C GLU A 251 -114.91 34.56 16.67
N PHE A 252 -115.07 33.23 16.75
CA PHE A 252 -115.92 32.50 15.82
C PHE A 252 -117.39 32.84 16.04
N GLU A 253 -117.82 32.94 17.30
CA GLU A 253 -119.17 33.39 17.67
C GLU A 253 -119.47 34.78 17.08
N ARG A 254 -118.57 35.76 17.27
CA ARG A 254 -118.70 37.11 16.68
C ARG A 254 -118.85 37.09 15.15
N LYS A 255 -118.07 36.26 14.45
CA LYS A 255 -118.12 36.15 12.98
C LYS A 255 -119.40 35.49 12.45
N GLN A 256 -120.05 34.62 13.24
CA GLN A 256 -121.35 34.06 12.86
C GLN A 256 -122.44 35.14 12.85
N GLU A 257 -122.43 36.05 13.84
CA GLU A 257 -123.35 37.20 13.87
C GLU A 257 -123.13 38.15 12.69
N GLU A 258 -121.88 38.50 12.39
CA GLU A 258 -121.51 39.33 11.22
C GLU A 258 -121.97 38.69 9.89
N SER A 259 -121.78 37.37 9.74
CA SER A 259 -122.14 36.61 8.53
C SER A 259 -123.66 36.57 8.27
N GLN A 260 -124.47 36.41 9.33
CA GLN A 260 -125.93 36.51 9.24
C GLN A 260 -126.37 37.87 8.71
N LEU A 261 -125.74 38.95 9.18
CA LEU A 261 -126.00 40.33 8.74
C LEU A 261 -125.66 40.53 7.25
N ILE A 262 -124.53 39.99 6.78
CA ILE A 262 -124.10 40.09 5.39
C ILE A 262 -125.02 39.30 4.44
N ASN A 263 -125.50 38.12 4.85
CA ASN A 263 -126.40 37.32 4.02
C ASN A 263 -127.70 38.08 3.71
N MET A 264 -128.30 38.73 4.72
CA MET A 264 -129.48 39.57 4.55
C MET A 264 -129.25 40.72 3.55
N ASN A 265 -128.05 41.31 3.54
CA ASN A 265 -127.68 42.37 2.59
C ASN A 265 -127.38 41.86 1.17
N ASN A 266 -126.96 40.60 0.99
CA ASN A 266 -126.75 40.02 -0.34
C ASN A 266 -128.07 39.70 -1.05
N ILE A 267 -129.08 39.23 -0.32
CA ILE A 267 -130.41 38.91 -0.88
C ILE A 267 -131.06 40.17 -1.48
N THR A 268 -130.96 41.32 -0.80
CA THR A 268 -131.51 42.58 -1.31
C THR A 268 -130.78 43.08 -2.56
N TRP A 269 -129.46 42.86 -2.66
CA TRP A 269 -128.66 43.23 -3.84
C TRP A 269 -129.00 42.39 -5.09
N GLN A 270 -129.22 41.08 -4.93
CA GLN A 270 -129.50 40.19 -6.06
C GLN A 270 -130.80 40.54 -6.80
N LEU A 271 -131.83 40.99 -6.06
CA LEU A 271 -133.11 41.42 -6.66
C LEU A 271 -132.91 42.61 -7.62
N VAL A 272 -132.04 43.56 -7.26
CA VAL A 272 -131.74 44.76 -8.07
C VAL A 272 -130.94 44.44 -9.34
N GLU A 273 -130.09 43.41 -9.33
CA GLU A 273 -129.26 43.08 -10.50
C GLU A 273 -130.02 42.27 -11.57
N ILE A 274 -130.96 41.41 -11.16
CA ILE A 274 -131.85 40.67 -12.07
C ILE A 274 -132.65 41.63 -12.97
N GLU A 275 -133.07 42.78 -12.43
CA GLU A 275 -133.84 43.79 -13.14
C GLU A 275 -133.00 44.49 -14.24
N LYS A 276 -131.69 44.71 -14.00
CA LYS A 276 -130.76 45.30 -14.99
C LYS A 276 -130.41 44.34 -16.12
N LEU A 277 -130.29 43.04 -15.85
CA LEU A 277 -129.90 42.05 -16.87
C LEU A 277 -130.93 41.95 -17.99
N ARG A 278 -132.23 41.94 -17.65
CA ARG A 278 -133.34 41.93 -18.62
C ARG A 278 -133.28 43.10 -19.62
N HIS A 279 -132.75 44.26 -19.20
CA HIS A 279 -132.63 45.42 -20.08
C HIS A 279 -131.49 45.28 -21.11
N LYS A 280 -130.37 44.62 -20.74
CA LYS A 280 -129.18 44.46 -21.61
C LYS A 280 -129.35 43.40 -22.70
N GLU A 281 -130.17 42.38 -22.44
CA GLU A 281 -130.43 41.30 -23.42
C GLU A 281 -131.16 41.82 -24.67
N ALA A 282 -132.08 42.77 -24.49
CA ALA A 282 -132.81 43.42 -25.58
C ALA A 282 -131.91 44.25 -26.52
N GLU A 283 -130.87 44.89 -25.98
CA GLU A 283 -129.91 45.69 -26.75
C GLU A 283 -128.92 44.80 -27.51
N SER A 284 -128.42 43.75 -26.84
CA SER A 284 -127.44 42.81 -27.42
C SER A 284 -127.98 42.03 -28.62
N ALA A 285 -129.30 41.90 -28.75
CA ALA A 285 -129.93 41.24 -29.89
C ALA A 285 -129.76 42.01 -31.21
N LYS A 286 -129.75 43.36 -31.17
CA LYS A 286 -129.58 44.20 -32.37
C LYS A 286 -128.15 44.14 -32.90
N ILE A 287 -127.15 44.30 -32.03
CA ILE A 287 -125.72 44.36 -32.40
C ILE A 287 -125.22 43.09 -33.10
N ARG A 288 -125.85 41.93 -32.82
CA ARG A 288 -125.48 40.65 -33.46
C ARG A 288 -125.85 40.56 -34.94
N GLN A 289 -126.77 41.38 -35.43
CA GLN A 289 -127.13 41.41 -36.85
C GLN A 289 -126.05 42.15 -37.66
N ASP A 290 -125.63 43.32 -37.19
CA ASP A 290 -124.65 44.19 -37.87
C ASP A 290 -123.24 43.55 -37.98
N LEU A 291 -122.86 42.71 -37.00
CA LEU A 291 -121.56 42.05 -36.96
C LEU A 291 -121.38 40.89 -37.97
N ALA A 292 -122.48 40.36 -38.52
CA ALA A 292 -122.41 39.23 -39.46
C ALA A 292 -121.89 39.65 -40.83
N GLU A 293 -122.35 40.79 -41.36
CA GLU A 293 -122.02 41.29 -42.70
C GLU A 293 -120.53 41.68 -42.84
N VAL A 294 -119.92 42.20 -41.77
CA VAL A 294 -118.50 42.61 -41.76
C VAL A 294 -117.55 41.41 -41.83
N ASN A 295 -117.97 40.24 -41.34
CA ASN A 295 -117.08 39.08 -41.17
C ASN A 295 -116.86 38.29 -42.47
N GLU A 296 -117.75 38.38 -43.46
CA GLU A 296 -117.52 37.79 -44.79
C GLU A 296 -116.43 38.54 -45.57
N GLN A 297 -116.41 39.86 -45.47
CA GLN A 297 -115.45 40.71 -46.18
C GLN A 297 -114.00 40.42 -45.76
N LEU A 298 -113.78 40.07 -44.49
CA LEU A 298 -112.44 39.80 -43.94
C LEU A 298 -111.82 38.48 -44.44
N LYS A 299 -112.62 37.50 -44.88
CA LYS A 299 -112.13 36.20 -45.36
C LYS A 299 -111.42 36.29 -46.71
N HIS A 300 -111.83 37.22 -47.58
CA HIS A 300 -111.26 37.35 -48.93
C HIS A 300 -109.79 37.81 -48.93
N PHE A 301 -109.41 38.75 -48.06
CA PHE A 301 -108.04 39.28 -48.00
C PHE A 301 -107.01 38.24 -47.56
N LYS A 302 -107.42 37.27 -46.72
CA LYS A 302 -106.52 36.30 -46.07
C LYS A 302 -105.99 35.20 -46.99
N VAL A 303 -106.56 35.07 -48.20
CA VAL A 303 -106.12 34.11 -49.23
C VAL A 303 -104.94 34.66 -50.04
N MET A 304 -104.86 35.99 -50.23
CA MET A 304 -103.79 36.63 -51.01
C MET A 304 -102.41 36.52 -50.35
N GLU A 305 -102.37 36.59 -49.01
CA GLU A 305 -101.13 36.55 -48.20
C GLU A 305 -100.42 35.17 -48.23
N GLN A 306 -101.12 34.11 -48.64
CA GLN A 306 -100.58 32.75 -48.65
C GLN A 306 -99.72 32.45 -49.89
N GLU A 307 -99.93 33.13 -51.01
CA GLU A 307 -99.18 32.85 -52.25
C GLU A 307 -97.80 33.54 -52.27
N GLU A 308 -97.62 34.68 -51.59
CA GLU A 308 -96.34 35.40 -51.53
C GLU A 308 -95.24 34.59 -50.79
N ASN A 309 -95.62 33.89 -49.72
CA ASN A 309 -94.70 33.10 -48.90
C ASN A 309 -94.06 31.93 -49.65
N ARG A 310 -94.70 31.42 -50.72
CA ARG A 310 -94.21 30.30 -51.54
C ARG A 310 -92.98 30.66 -52.38
N ILE A 311 -92.74 31.94 -52.65
CA ILE A 311 -91.68 32.44 -53.53
C ILE A 311 -90.32 32.51 -52.80
N ILE A 312 -90.32 32.65 -51.47
CA ILE A 312 -89.11 32.86 -50.67
C ILE A 312 -88.30 31.56 -50.50
N ASP A 313 -88.96 30.40 -50.33
CA ASP A 313 -88.31 29.11 -50.07
C ASP A 313 -87.50 28.52 -51.23
N LEU A 314 -87.74 28.97 -52.48
CA LEU A 314 -87.01 28.51 -53.65
C LEU A 314 -85.57 29.08 -53.71
N ARG A 315 -85.32 30.24 -53.09
CA ARG A 315 -84.02 30.94 -53.12
C ARG A 315 -82.96 30.29 -52.22
N ILE A 316 -83.37 29.61 -51.15
CA ILE A 316 -82.47 29.01 -50.15
C ILE A 316 -81.84 27.68 -50.65
N LYS A 317 -82.52 26.97 -51.56
CA LYS A 317 -82.06 25.66 -52.08
C LYS A 317 -80.89 25.74 -53.06
N GLN A 318 -80.68 26.88 -53.72
CA GLN A 318 -79.63 27.03 -54.74
C GLN A 318 -78.22 27.27 -54.15
N TYR A 319 -78.12 27.82 -52.92
CA TYR A 319 -76.83 28.17 -52.32
C TYR A 319 -76.04 26.96 -51.75
N LYS A 320 -76.73 25.89 -51.34
CA LYS A 320 -76.07 24.72 -50.70
C LYS A 320 -75.28 23.84 -51.67
N LYS A 321 -75.69 23.75 -52.95
CA LYS A 321 -75.02 22.88 -53.95
C LYS A 321 -73.59 23.32 -54.29
N TYR A 322 -73.26 24.61 -54.16
CA TYR A 322 -71.97 25.16 -54.58
C TYR A 322 -70.82 24.91 -53.57
N LYS A 323 -71.10 24.26 -52.43
CA LYS A 323 -70.12 24.05 -51.35
C LYS A 323 -69.50 22.64 -51.34
N GLU A 324 -70.26 21.59 -51.70
CA GLU A 324 -69.79 20.20 -51.64
C GLU A 324 -68.80 19.83 -52.76
N GLU A 325 -68.86 20.50 -53.92
CA GLU A 325 -67.98 20.22 -55.08
C GLU A 325 -66.52 20.65 -54.89
N ARG A 326 -66.18 21.35 -53.79
CA ARG A 326 -64.83 21.91 -53.56
C ARG A 326 -63.96 21.04 -52.65
N GLU A 327 -64.53 20.09 -51.90
CA GLU A 327 -63.78 19.28 -50.91
C GLU A 327 -63.42 17.87 -51.44
N THR A 328 -64.08 17.39 -52.50
CA THR A 328 -63.83 16.06 -53.09
C THR A 328 -62.54 15.94 -53.91
N GLN A 329 -61.89 17.04 -54.29
CA GLN A 329 -60.74 17.04 -55.22
C GLN A 329 -59.35 16.97 -54.54
N LEU A 330 -59.28 16.91 -53.21
CA LEU A 330 -58.01 16.85 -52.46
C LEU A 330 -57.64 15.43 -51.97
N ASP A 331 -58.61 14.54 -51.78
CA ASP A 331 -58.38 13.20 -51.18
C ASP A 331 -57.90 12.11 -52.16
N GLU A 332 -57.93 12.37 -53.47
CA GLU A 332 -57.53 11.38 -54.50
C GLU A 332 -56.06 11.48 -54.96
N LYS A 333 -55.30 12.50 -54.53
CA LYS A 333 -53.92 12.76 -55.02
C LYS A 333 -52.77 12.24 -54.15
N GLN A 334 -53.03 11.58 -53.02
CA GLN A 334 -51.97 11.04 -52.13
C GLN A 334 -52.02 9.50 -51.94
N ARG A 335 -52.73 8.77 -52.80
CA ARG A 335 -52.90 7.30 -52.67
C ARG A 335 -52.32 6.45 -53.82
N SER A 336 -51.63 7.03 -54.81
CA SER A 336 -51.31 6.35 -56.08
C SER A 336 -49.83 6.14 -56.46
N GLU A 337 -48.84 6.48 -55.62
CA GLU A 337 -47.42 6.36 -56.03
C GLU A 337 -46.44 5.77 -54.97
N ASN A 338 -46.97 5.18 -53.89
CA ASN A 338 -46.14 4.56 -52.84
C ASN A 338 -45.68 3.12 -53.14
N LEU A 339 -46.11 2.49 -54.25
CA LEU A 339 -46.01 1.03 -54.46
C LEU A 339 -45.78 0.61 -55.93
N TYR A 340 -44.62 0.92 -56.54
CA TYR A 340 -44.22 0.25 -57.79
C TYR A 340 -42.72 -0.03 -58.03
N LYS A 341 -41.77 0.61 -57.32
CA LYS A 341 -40.32 0.33 -57.50
C LYS A 341 -39.57 0.55 -56.17
N GLU A 342 -39.28 -0.43 -55.30
CA GLU A 342 -39.24 -1.90 -55.46
C GLU A 342 -38.59 -2.38 -56.76
N GLN A 343 -37.50 -1.69 -57.12
CA GLN A 343 -36.33 -2.39 -57.62
C GLN A 343 -35.27 -2.20 -56.53
N GLU A 344 -35.12 -3.17 -55.61
CA GLU A 344 -34.42 -4.42 -55.92
C GLU A 344 -33.08 -4.06 -56.57
N LYS A 345 -32.14 -3.59 -55.73
CA LYS A 345 -31.02 -4.39 -55.20
C LYS A 345 -29.94 -4.65 -56.27
N GLU A 346 -28.83 -5.22 -55.82
CA GLU A 346 -28.12 -6.21 -56.64
C GLU A 346 -27.42 -5.74 -57.93
N ARG A 347 -26.68 -4.61 -57.86
CA ARG A 347 -25.48 -4.47 -58.71
C ARG A 347 -24.32 -3.66 -58.12
N LEU A 348 -24.00 -3.98 -56.87
CA LEU A 348 -22.69 -3.79 -56.24
C LEU A 348 -21.61 -4.70 -56.90
N ALA A 349 -21.48 -4.66 -58.24
CA ALA A 349 -20.83 -5.74 -59.00
C ALA A 349 -19.98 -5.34 -60.24
N VAL A 350 -19.91 -4.07 -60.64
CA VAL A 350 -19.24 -3.69 -61.92
C VAL A 350 -18.07 -2.71 -61.77
N GLN A 351 -17.94 -2.00 -60.63
CA GLN A 351 -16.80 -1.11 -60.35
C GLN A 351 -15.48 -1.84 -60.00
N ALA A 352 -15.42 -3.16 -60.20
CA ALA A 352 -14.32 -4.05 -59.77
C ALA A 352 -13.57 -4.76 -60.92
N LYS A 353 -13.79 -4.41 -62.19
CA LYS A 353 -13.20 -5.10 -63.36
C LYS A 353 -12.64 -4.18 -64.47
N HIS A 354 -11.90 -3.14 -64.09
CA HIS A 354 -11.14 -2.35 -65.09
C HIS A 354 -9.70 -1.97 -64.66
N ALA A 355 -9.25 -2.41 -63.47
CA ALA A 355 -7.88 -2.18 -62.99
C ALA A 355 -6.94 -3.39 -63.15
N GLN A 356 -7.42 -4.50 -63.73
CA GLN A 356 -6.69 -5.77 -63.79
C GLN A 356 -6.14 -6.11 -65.19
N ASP A 357 -6.56 -5.38 -66.23
CA ASP A 357 -6.24 -5.68 -67.64
C ASP A 357 -5.05 -4.86 -68.21
N LEU A 358 -4.40 -3.99 -67.43
CA LEU A 358 -3.28 -3.16 -67.91
C LEU A 358 -1.89 -3.80 -67.76
N GLN A 359 -1.78 -4.97 -67.11
CA GLN A 359 -0.50 -5.66 -66.86
C GLN A 359 -0.30 -6.90 -67.75
N ALA A 360 -1.31 -7.34 -68.51
CA ALA A 360 -1.29 -8.61 -69.25
C ALA A 360 -0.80 -8.51 -70.71
N GLN A 361 -0.43 -7.32 -71.21
CA GLN A 361 -0.14 -7.09 -72.64
C GLN A 361 1.30 -6.60 -72.95
N ILE A 362 2.19 -6.48 -71.97
CA ILE A 362 3.57 -6.00 -72.17
C ILE A 362 4.60 -7.14 -72.23
N ASP A 363 4.36 -8.28 -71.56
CA ASP A 363 5.34 -9.36 -71.41
C ASP A 363 5.31 -10.44 -72.53
N ALA A 364 4.53 -10.22 -73.61
CA ALA A 364 4.23 -11.26 -74.61
C ALA A 364 4.88 -11.10 -76.00
N ILE A 365 5.58 -9.99 -76.30
CA ILE A 365 6.02 -9.67 -77.69
C ILE A 365 7.55 -9.44 -77.83
N ASN A 366 8.31 -9.31 -76.74
CA ASN A 366 9.77 -9.05 -76.78
C ASN A 366 10.67 -10.30 -76.76
N ALA A 367 10.12 -11.52 -76.65
CA ALA A 367 10.92 -12.75 -76.49
C ALA A 367 11.49 -13.31 -77.81
N ASP A 368 10.70 -13.30 -78.90
CA ASP A 368 10.91 -14.25 -80.01
C ASP A 368 11.73 -13.72 -81.20
N ARG A 369 12.40 -12.57 -81.08
CA ARG A 369 13.18 -11.96 -82.20
C ARG A 369 14.71 -12.01 -82.06
N ILE A 370 15.25 -12.48 -80.94
CA ILE A 370 16.69 -12.40 -80.64
C ILE A 370 17.49 -13.65 -81.07
N GLN A 371 16.81 -14.76 -81.39
CA GLN A 371 17.43 -16.09 -81.39
C GLN A 371 18.06 -16.55 -82.72
N GLU A 372 17.80 -15.89 -83.86
CA GLU A 372 18.19 -16.40 -85.20
C GLU A 372 19.51 -15.83 -85.80
N GLU A 373 20.16 -14.84 -85.17
CA GLU A 373 21.37 -14.20 -85.77
C GLU A 373 22.72 -14.87 -85.41
N VAL A 374 22.79 -15.68 -84.34
CA VAL A 374 24.06 -16.13 -83.72
C VAL A 374 24.76 -17.28 -84.47
N GLU A 375 24.07 -18.10 -85.25
CA GLU A 375 24.58 -19.42 -85.66
C GLU A 375 25.65 -19.40 -86.78
N ARG A 376 25.81 -18.30 -87.52
CA ARG A 376 26.53 -18.32 -88.81
C ARG A 376 28.05 -18.15 -88.76
N GLU A 377 28.65 -17.65 -87.67
CA GLU A 377 30.08 -17.26 -87.67
C GLU A 377 31.10 -18.38 -87.39
N TRP A 378 30.68 -19.50 -86.77
CA TRP A 378 31.60 -20.40 -86.06
C TRP A 378 32.58 -21.21 -86.93
N ARG A 379 32.20 -21.62 -88.16
CA ARG A 379 32.88 -22.73 -88.89
C ARG A 379 34.25 -22.43 -89.53
N ARG A 380 34.81 -21.21 -89.42
CA ARG A 380 35.95 -20.79 -90.26
C ARG A 380 37.36 -21.04 -89.68
N LYS A 381 37.49 -21.40 -88.39
CA LYS A 381 38.77 -21.30 -87.64
C LYS A 381 39.70 -22.53 -87.63
N GLU A 382 39.23 -23.74 -87.95
CA GLU A 382 39.95 -24.98 -87.57
C GLU A 382 41.22 -25.34 -88.38
N LYS A 383 41.38 -24.84 -89.61
CA LYS A 383 42.26 -25.51 -90.59
C LYS A 383 43.77 -25.25 -90.43
N GLU A 384 44.19 -24.13 -89.86
CA GLU A 384 45.60 -23.69 -89.89
C GLU A 384 46.50 -24.33 -88.81
N GLU A 385 45.92 -25.00 -87.82
CA GLU A 385 46.65 -25.45 -86.62
C GLU A 385 47.48 -26.73 -86.81
N ALA A 386 47.33 -27.44 -87.93
CA ALA A 386 47.90 -28.78 -88.10
C ALA A 386 49.42 -28.81 -88.35
N MET A 387 49.97 -27.88 -89.13
CA MET A 387 51.32 -28.02 -89.71
C MET A 387 52.48 -27.77 -88.74
N LYS A 388 52.31 -26.90 -87.73
CA LYS A 388 53.36 -26.54 -86.75
C LYS A 388 53.76 -27.67 -85.78
N LYS A 389 53.20 -28.88 -85.95
CA LYS A 389 53.28 -30.00 -85.00
C LYS A 389 54.43 -30.99 -85.25
N ILE A 390 55.14 -30.88 -86.38
CA ILE A 390 56.09 -31.93 -86.82
C ILE A 390 57.55 -31.60 -86.49
N GLU A 391 58.05 -30.40 -86.84
CA GLU A 391 59.46 -30.02 -86.61
C GLU A 391 59.85 -30.09 -85.13
N THR A 392 58.90 -29.74 -84.26
CA THR A 392 58.97 -29.87 -82.80
C THR A 392 59.32 -31.26 -82.28
N ILE A 393 59.34 -32.31 -83.12
CA ILE A 393 59.59 -33.70 -82.69
C ILE A 393 61.09 -34.06 -82.68
N GLN A 394 61.93 -33.45 -83.51
CA GLN A 394 63.32 -33.93 -83.69
C GLN A 394 64.28 -33.47 -82.59
N ASP A 395 64.23 -32.20 -82.19
CA ASP A 395 65.09 -31.66 -81.12
C ASP A 395 64.87 -32.36 -79.76
N LEU A 396 63.67 -32.90 -79.56
CA LEU A 396 63.32 -33.71 -78.38
C LEU A 396 64.19 -34.96 -78.23
N ARG A 397 64.77 -35.50 -79.31
CA ARG A 397 65.57 -36.73 -79.27
C ARG A 397 66.96 -36.51 -78.70
N LYS A 398 67.69 -35.47 -79.11
CA LYS A 398 69.07 -35.23 -78.62
C LYS A 398 69.10 -34.88 -77.14
N GLY A 399 68.16 -34.05 -76.69
CA GLY A 399 67.97 -33.76 -75.26
C GLY A 399 67.65 -35.00 -74.41
N ARG A 400 67.28 -36.14 -75.01
CA ARG A 400 66.96 -37.38 -74.30
C ARG A 400 68.20 -38.13 -73.79
N GLU A 401 69.34 -38.04 -74.47
CA GLU A 401 70.52 -38.85 -74.13
C GLU A 401 71.35 -38.24 -73.00
N GLU A 402 71.56 -36.93 -73.03
CA GLU A 402 72.20 -36.19 -71.93
C GLU A 402 71.40 -36.30 -70.63
N GLN A 403 70.06 -36.26 -70.75
CA GLN A 403 69.13 -36.54 -69.66
C GLN A 403 69.36 -37.93 -69.03
N ILE A 404 69.69 -38.98 -69.82
CA ILE A 404 69.96 -40.32 -69.28
C ILE A 404 71.27 -40.37 -68.49
N LYS A 405 72.33 -39.69 -68.95
CA LYS A 405 73.62 -39.66 -68.23
C LYS A 405 73.50 -38.91 -66.90
N ASN A 406 72.89 -37.73 -66.91
CA ASN A 406 72.65 -36.95 -65.69
C ASN A 406 71.78 -37.73 -64.69
N LYS A 407 70.78 -38.49 -65.17
CA LYS A 407 69.95 -39.36 -64.32
C LYS A 407 70.76 -40.40 -63.53
N LYS A 408 71.83 -40.99 -64.10
CA LYS A 408 72.64 -42.01 -63.41
C LYS A 408 73.52 -41.42 -62.30
N LEU A 409 74.13 -40.25 -62.52
CA LEU A 409 74.92 -39.56 -61.49
C LEU A 409 74.03 -39.19 -60.29
N ILE A 410 72.85 -38.64 -60.58
CA ILE A 410 71.85 -38.29 -59.56
C ILE A 410 71.46 -39.52 -58.74
N GLN A 411 71.17 -40.67 -59.38
CA GLN A 411 70.80 -41.91 -58.69
C GLN A 411 71.85 -42.38 -57.67
N ALA A 412 73.15 -42.29 -57.98
CA ALA A 412 74.20 -42.71 -57.04
C ALA A 412 74.26 -41.80 -55.80
N ILE A 413 74.14 -40.49 -56.00
CA ILE A 413 74.09 -39.49 -54.92
C ILE A 413 72.84 -39.69 -54.05
N GLU A 414 71.71 -40.08 -54.65
CA GLU A 414 70.46 -40.34 -53.92
C GLU A 414 70.59 -41.56 -52.99
N ILE A 415 71.22 -42.66 -53.43
CA ILE A 415 71.38 -43.87 -52.60
C ILE A 415 72.18 -43.59 -51.31
N ASP A 416 73.25 -42.81 -51.38
CA ASP A 416 74.04 -42.49 -50.18
C ASP A 416 73.34 -41.46 -49.28
N ARG A 417 72.54 -40.55 -49.85
CA ARG A 417 71.60 -39.74 -49.06
C ARG A 417 70.58 -40.61 -48.33
N GLU A 418 69.93 -41.55 -49.03
CA GLU A 418 68.94 -42.48 -48.45
C GLU A 418 69.50 -43.27 -47.26
N LYS A 419 70.76 -43.72 -47.31
CA LYS A 419 71.43 -44.39 -46.17
C LYS A 419 71.59 -43.44 -44.97
N CYS A 420 72.09 -42.23 -45.19
CA CYS A 420 72.24 -41.23 -44.13
C CYS A 420 70.89 -40.80 -43.54
N GLU A 421 69.85 -40.68 -44.38
CA GLU A 421 68.47 -40.49 -43.94
C GLU A 421 67.99 -41.66 -43.08
N PHE A 422 68.20 -42.90 -43.50
CA PHE A 422 67.79 -44.10 -42.75
C PHE A 422 68.44 -44.19 -41.36
N GLU A 423 69.74 -43.90 -41.23
CA GLU A 423 70.42 -43.86 -39.93
C GLU A 423 69.95 -42.69 -39.04
N ARG A 424 69.55 -41.57 -39.63
CA ARG A 424 68.92 -40.46 -38.90
C ARG A 424 67.53 -40.88 -38.40
N ILE A 425 66.73 -41.51 -39.26
CA ILE A 425 65.40 -42.05 -38.92
C ILE A 425 65.50 -43.07 -37.79
N LEU A 426 66.46 -44.01 -37.81
CA LEU A 426 66.63 -44.99 -36.73
C LEU A 426 66.99 -44.36 -35.38
N ARG A 427 67.78 -43.29 -35.35
CA ARG A 427 68.06 -42.53 -34.12
C ARG A 427 66.79 -41.86 -33.59
N VAL A 428 66.09 -41.13 -34.46
CA VAL A 428 64.80 -40.49 -34.13
C VAL A 428 63.77 -41.50 -33.62
N GLN A 429 63.68 -42.69 -34.23
CA GLN A 429 62.76 -43.76 -33.79
C GLN A 429 63.12 -44.32 -32.39
N LYS A 430 64.42 -44.51 -32.09
CA LYS A 430 64.86 -44.95 -30.75
C LYS A 430 64.58 -43.90 -29.68
N GLU A 431 64.82 -42.62 -29.99
CA GLU A 431 64.52 -41.50 -29.11
C GLU A 431 63.00 -41.36 -28.88
N ALA A 432 62.20 -41.46 -29.94
CA ALA A 432 60.74 -41.47 -29.86
C ALA A 432 60.21 -42.62 -28.99
N PHE A 433 60.72 -43.85 -29.15
CA PHE A 433 60.34 -44.98 -28.31
C PHE A 433 60.67 -44.77 -26.83
N CYS A 434 61.85 -44.19 -26.52
CA CYS A 434 62.21 -43.86 -25.15
C CYS A 434 61.30 -42.76 -24.56
N HIS A 435 60.97 -41.76 -25.36
CA HIS A 435 60.05 -40.68 -24.99
C HIS A 435 58.63 -41.23 -24.73
N ASP A 436 58.11 -42.06 -25.62
CA ASP A 436 56.81 -42.72 -25.48
C ASP A 436 56.72 -43.60 -24.23
N LYS A 437 57.77 -44.37 -23.92
CA LYS A 437 57.80 -45.18 -22.69
C LYS A 437 57.67 -44.29 -21.45
N LYS A 438 58.48 -43.22 -21.35
CA LYS A 438 58.41 -42.26 -20.23
C LYS A 438 57.05 -41.56 -20.17
N ASN A 439 56.45 -41.24 -21.31
CA ASN A 439 55.12 -40.62 -21.38
C ASN A 439 54.00 -41.57 -20.93
N ARG A 440 54.12 -42.88 -21.21
CA ARG A 440 53.18 -43.90 -20.69
C ARG A 440 53.27 -44.04 -19.18
N GLU A 441 54.50 -44.08 -18.63
CA GLU A 441 54.73 -44.16 -17.19
C GLU A 441 54.17 -42.91 -16.46
N LYS A 442 54.39 -41.71 -17.00
CA LYS A 442 53.78 -40.47 -16.49
C LYS A 442 52.25 -40.51 -16.52
N LYS A 443 51.65 -40.85 -17.67
CA LYS A 443 50.19 -40.96 -17.81
C LYS A 443 49.58 -41.99 -16.84
N GLN A 444 50.29 -43.08 -16.54
CA GLN A 444 49.86 -44.05 -15.54
C GLN A 444 49.90 -43.49 -14.12
N GLN A 445 50.95 -42.75 -13.75
CA GLN A 445 51.04 -42.06 -12.46
C GLN A 445 49.96 -40.97 -12.32
N GLU A 446 49.78 -40.14 -13.35
CA GLU A 446 48.73 -39.13 -13.44
C GLU A 446 47.33 -39.76 -13.27
N ALA A 447 47.06 -40.90 -13.93
CA ALA A 447 45.79 -41.63 -13.79
C ALA A 447 45.56 -42.18 -12.37
N LEU A 448 46.62 -42.64 -11.69
CA LEU A 448 46.53 -43.10 -10.29
C LEU A 448 46.27 -41.94 -9.31
N VAL A 449 46.95 -40.80 -9.50
CA VAL A 449 46.73 -39.58 -8.73
C VAL A 449 45.29 -39.09 -8.93
N HIS A 450 44.86 -38.93 -10.18
CA HIS A 450 43.49 -38.54 -10.55
C HIS A 450 42.42 -39.49 -9.98
N ARG A 451 42.65 -40.81 -10.01
CA ARG A 451 41.77 -41.80 -9.34
C ARG A 451 41.70 -41.55 -7.82
N SER A 452 42.83 -41.27 -7.17
CA SER A 452 42.86 -40.99 -5.72
C SER A 452 42.13 -39.68 -5.38
N GLU A 453 42.22 -38.68 -6.25
CA GLU A 453 41.52 -37.40 -6.12
C GLU A 453 40.01 -37.55 -6.32
N ILE A 454 39.56 -38.31 -7.31
CA ILE A 454 38.14 -38.65 -7.48
C ILE A 454 37.59 -39.35 -6.23
N LEU A 455 38.32 -40.32 -5.67
CA LEU A 455 37.88 -41.02 -4.45
C LEU A 455 37.80 -40.07 -3.23
N LYS A 456 38.74 -39.11 -3.11
CA LYS A 456 38.65 -38.06 -2.09
C LYS A 456 37.42 -37.17 -2.30
N GLN A 457 37.20 -36.68 -3.52
CA GLN A 457 36.05 -35.84 -3.87
C GLN A 457 34.70 -36.55 -3.63
N VAL A 458 34.60 -37.85 -3.93
CA VAL A 458 33.40 -38.65 -3.62
C VAL A 458 33.18 -38.75 -2.12
N ASN A 459 34.22 -39.06 -1.34
CA ASN A 459 34.13 -39.13 0.12
C ASN A 459 33.88 -37.76 0.79
N GLU A 460 34.31 -36.66 0.18
CA GLU A 460 34.02 -35.30 0.62
C GLU A 460 32.56 -34.96 0.32
N LYS A 461 32.08 -35.15 -0.91
CA LYS A 461 30.66 -34.93 -1.28
C LYS A 461 29.69 -35.78 -0.48
N GLU A 462 30.04 -37.02 -0.13
CA GLU A 462 29.18 -37.85 0.71
C GLU A 462 29.14 -37.35 2.17
N ARG A 463 30.28 -36.90 2.72
CA ARG A 463 30.30 -36.24 4.04
C ARG A 463 29.52 -34.94 4.03
N GLU A 464 29.63 -34.13 2.98
CA GLU A 464 28.83 -32.91 2.79
C GLU A 464 27.33 -33.24 2.71
N ARG A 465 26.92 -34.29 1.98
CA ARG A 465 25.53 -34.76 1.91
C ARG A 465 25.00 -35.18 3.27
N ILE A 466 25.78 -35.94 4.05
CA ILE A 466 25.40 -36.37 5.41
C ILE A 466 25.26 -35.15 6.32
N GLN A 467 26.24 -34.23 6.32
CA GLN A 467 26.20 -33.01 7.13
C GLN A 467 25.05 -32.07 6.72
N ALA A 468 24.79 -31.90 5.43
CA ALA A 468 23.66 -31.11 4.94
C ALA A 468 22.33 -31.71 5.39
N ARG A 469 22.20 -33.05 5.36
CA ARG A 469 21.02 -33.75 5.85
C ARG A 469 20.86 -33.64 7.38
N GLN A 470 21.96 -33.72 8.13
CA GLN A 470 21.96 -33.48 9.59
C GLN A 470 21.51 -32.05 9.91
N LYS A 471 22.10 -31.03 9.26
CA LYS A 471 21.70 -29.62 9.41
C LYS A 471 20.22 -29.40 9.08
N MET A 472 19.72 -29.95 7.98
CA MET A 472 18.28 -29.91 7.64
C MET A 472 17.38 -30.54 8.72
N PHE A 473 17.83 -31.61 9.39
CA PHE A 473 17.09 -32.21 10.51
C PHE A 473 17.18 -31.38 11.80
N GLU A 474 18.35 -30.80 12.11
CA GLU A 474 18.59 -29.90 13.25
C GLU A 474 17.80 -28.60 13.09
N GLU A 475 17.83 -27.97 11.92
CA GLU A 475 17.02 -26.82 11.53
C GLU A 475 15.53 -27.16 11.61
N GLY A 476 15.10 -28.30 11.06
CA GLY A 476 13.72 -28.77 11.17
C GLY A 476 13.26 -29.03 12.62
N LEU A 477 14.16 -29.48 13.50
CA LEU A 477 13.90 -29.61 14.93
C LEU A 477 13.82 -28.24 15.61
N ALA A 478 14.76 -27.33 15.30
CA ALA A 478 14.79 -25.97 15.82
C ALA A 478 13.56 -25.15 15.41
N ILE A 479 13.09 -25.29 14.17
CA ILE A 479 11.85 -24.68 13.69
C ILE A 479 10.65 -25.24 14.47
N ARG A 480 10.57 -26.57 14.66
CA ARG A 480 9.49 -27.18 15.47
C ARG A 480 9.50 -26.69 16.92
N THR A 481 10.67 -26.58 17.56
CA THR A 481 10.76 -26.09 18.95
C THR A 481 10.46 -24.59 19.03
N GLN A 482 10.93 -23.77 18.08
CA GLN A 482 10.57 -22.35 17.99
C GLN A 482 9.07 -22.14 17.80
N VAL A 483 8.43 -22.89 16.89
CA VAL A 483 6.97 -22.83 16.67
C VAL A 483 6.20 -23.29 17.91
N ALA A 484 6.63 -24.36 18.59
CA ALA A 484 6.02 -24.79 19.84
C ALA A 484 6.15 -23.75 20.96
N MET A 485 7.34 -23.14 21.11
CA MET A 485 7.58 -22.07 22.09
C MET A 485 6.78 -20.80 21.76
N ARG A 486 6.65 -20.42 20.48
CA ARG A 486 5.80 -19.31 20.02
C ARG A 486 4.33 -19.60 20.33
N LYS A 487 3.83 -20.79 20.00
CA LYS A 487 2.46 -21.21 20.32
C LYS A 487 2.18 -21.15 21.82
N LYS A 488 3.11 -21.60 22.67
CA LYS A 488 2.99 -21.51 24.13
C LYS A 488 2.91 -20.05 24.60
N LYS A 489 3.79 -19.17 24.10
CA LYS A 489 3.77 -17.73 24.42
C LYS A 489 2.46 -17.06 24.00
N LEU A 490 1.92 -17.39 22.82
CA LEU A 490 0.63 -16.87 22.36
C LEU A 490 -0.53 -17.36 23.24
N GLN A 491 -0.49 -18.60 23.73
CA GLN A 491 -1.48 -19.13 24.69
C GLN A 491 -1.37 -18.46 26.07
N GLU A 492 -0.15 -18.22 26.56
CA GLU A 492 0.10 -17.47 27.81
C GLU A 492 -0.42 -16.02 27.71
N ALA A 493 -0.16 -15.35 26.57
CA ALA A 493 -0.67 -14.02 26.28
C ALA A 493 -2.21 -13.97 26.21
N MET A 494 -2.82 -14.95 25.54
CA MET A 494 -4.28 -15.10 25.46
C MET A 494 -4.90 -15.31 26.84
N ASN A 495 -4.32 -16.17 27.68
CA ASN A 495 -4.80 -16.40 29.04
C ASN A 495 -4.73 -15.12 29.87
N LYS A 496 -3.60 -14.39 29.81
CA LYS A 496 -3.45 -13.08 30.46
C LYS A 496 -4.50 -12.07 29.98
N LYS A 497 -4.81 -12.02 28.68
CA LYS A 497 -5.90 -11.17 28.14
C LYS A 497 -7.28 -11.58 28.66
N CYS A 498 -7.54 -12.87 28.83
CA CYS A 498 -8.79 -13.34 29.43
C CYS A 498 -8.87 -13.01 30.94
N GLU A 499 -7.74 -12.99 31.64
CA GLU A 499 -7.63 -12.55 33.03
C GLU A 499 -7.84 -11.02 33.15
N GLU A 500 -7.24 -10.21 32.28
CA GLU A 500 -7.50 -8.76 32.14
C GLU A 500 -9.01 -8.48 31.93
N MET A 501 -9.74 -9.33 31.19
CA MET A 501 -11.20 -9.22 31.04
C MET A 501 -11.97 -9.56 32.33
N ARG A 502 -11.51 -10.55 33.12
CA ARG A 502 -12.10 -10.91 34.41
C ARG A 502 -11.89 -9.81 35.45
N GLU A 503 -10.69 -9.25 35.52
CA GLU A 503 -10.38 -8.08 36.35
C GLU A 503 -11.24 -6.87 35.98
N SER A 504 -11.50 -6.69 34.67
CA SER A 504 -12.42 -5.69 34.13
C SER A 504 -13.92 -5.98 34.39
N LYS A 505 -14.26 -7.01 35.17
CA LYS A 505 -15.63 -7.44 35.52
C LYS A 505 -16.52 -7.78 34.30
N VAL A 506 -15.94 -8.22 33.19
CA VAL A 506 -16.72 -8.74 32.05
C VAL A 506 -17.37 -10.08 32.44
N PRO A 507 -18.67 -10.32 32.18
CA PRO A 507 -19.30 -11.60 32.50
C PRO A 507 -18.64 -12.80 31.81
N GLU A 508 -18.47 -13.91 32.55
CA GLU A 508 -17.71 -15.10 32.09
C GLU A 508 -18.31 -15.77 30.83
N ILE A 509 -19.59 -15.56 30.53
CA ILE A 509 -20.24 -15.99 29.28
C ILE A 509 -19.48 -15.46 28.06
N TYR A 510 -19.17 -14.17 28.07
CA TYR A 510 -18.45 -13.48 26.99
C TYR A 510 -16.97 -13.88 26.93
N ILE A 511 -16.34 -14.14 28.08
CA ILE A 511 -14.95 -14.62 28.15
C ILE A 511 -14.83 -16.03 27.57
N ASN A 512 -15.81 -16.90 27.82
CA ASN A 512 -15.86 -18.25 27.23
C ASN A 512 -16.20 -18.23 25.74
N GLU A 513 -17.01 -17.27 25.28
CA GLU A 513 -17.22 -17.01 23.85
C GLU A 513 -15.89 -16.63 23.17
N VAL A 514 -15.11 -15.70 23.73
CA VAL A 514 -13.78 -15.33 23.23
C VAL A 514 -12.84 -16.53 23.15
N LYS A 515 -12.69 -17.31 24.24
CA LYS A 515 -11.83 -18.51 24.24
C LYS A 515 -12.19 -19.49 23.11
N ARG A 516 -13.49 -19.79 22.94
CA ARG A 516 -13.97 -20.67 21.85
C ARG A 516 -13.71 -20.11 20.47
N MET A 517 -13.92 -18.81 20.26
CA MET A 517 -13.62 -18.19 18.97
C MET A 517 -12.12 -18.22 18.67
N ILE A 518 -11.26 -18.08 19.69
CA ILE A 518 -9.79 -18.18 19.53
C ILE A 518 -9.36 -19.62 19.19
N GLU A 519 -9.90 -20.64 19.86
CA GLU A 519 -9.62 -22.05 19.53
C GLU A 519 -9.97 -22.43 18.08
N ASN A 520 -10.92 -21.71 17.47
CA ASN A 520 -11.33 -21.89 16.08
C ASN A 520 -10.46 -21.13 15.05
N ILE A 521 -9.63 -20.17 15.48
CA ILE A 521 -8.69 -19.45 14.61
C ILE A 521 -7.44 -20.35 14.43
N LYS A 522 -7.42 -21.08 13.31
CA LYS A 522 -6.29 -21.93 12.88
C LYS A 522 -5.22 -21.13 12.12
#